data_AF-A0A2V8FWH0-F1
#
_entry.id   AF-A0A2V8FWH0-F1
#
_cell.length_a   1.000
_cell.length_b   1.000
_cell.length_c   1.000
_cell.angle_alpha   90.00
_cell.angle_beta   90.00
_cell.angle_gamma   90.00
#
_symmetry.space_group_name_H-M   'P 1'
#
loop_
_entity.id
_entity.type
_entity.pdbx_description
1 polymer ?
#
loop_
_entity_poly.entity_id
_entity_poly.type
_entity_poly.pdbx_seq_one_letter_code
_entity_poly.pdbx_strand_id
1 'polypeptide(L)'
;LRGYTMMGRLTAPATRGGAQAEADAAMRDLARTYPQTNASLQADVLPFTRAPRGPQRLLAASLAFLQALMLLLLVAMCGNTANLVLARASARQREMSVRLALGAGRWRIARLLLTENLLLAIGGAALGAGIA
;
A
#
# COMPACT_ATOMS: atom_id res chain seq x y z
N LEU A 1 0.75 33.07 8.25
CA LEU A 1 2.06 32.79 7.61
C LEU A 1 1.94 32.95 6.10
N ARG A 2 2.57 33.96 5.51
CA ARG A 2 2.73 34.04 4.05
C ARG A 2 3.78 33.01 3.64
N GLY A 3 3.45 32.16 2.68
CA GLY A 3 4.37 31.18 2.12
C GLY A 3 4.07 31.04 0.65
N TYR A 4 5.00 31.52 -0.19
CA TYR A 4 4.90 31.36 -1.64
C TYR A 4 5.42 29.98 -2.00
N THR A 5 4.66 29.24 -2.79
CA THR A 5 5.08 27.93 -3.30
C THR A 5 5.41 28.11 -4.77
N MET A 6 6.66 27.87 -5.13
CA MET A 6 7.11 27.88 -6.52
C MET A 6 7.45 26.45 -6.94
N MET A 7 7.00 26.04 -8.12
CA MET A 7 7.25 24.70 -8.65
C MET A 7 8.22 24.79 -9.82
N GLY A 8 9.24 23.94 -9.80
CA GLY A 8 10.26 23.88 -10.84
C GLY A 8 10.74 22.45 -11.04
N ARG A 9 11.23 22.16 -12.25
CA ARG A 9 11.86 20.88 -12.58
C ARG A 9 13.37 21.05 -12.49
N LEU A 10 14.02 20.20 -11.70
CA LEU A 10 15.48 20.13 -11.68
C LEU A 10 15.97 19.61 -13.04
N THR A 11 16.90 20.33 -13.66
CA THR A 11 17.66 19.84 -14.82
C THR A 11 18.65 18.78 -14.35
N ALA A 12 18.87 17.71 -15.12
CA ALA A 12 19.99 16.80 -14.84
C ALA A 12 21.29 17.57 -15.17
N PRO A 13 22.30 17.68 -14.27
CA PRO A 13 22.63 16.84 -13.10
C PRO A 13 22.33 17.46 -11.71
N ALA A 14 21.42 18.43 -11.60
CA ALA A 14 21.16 19.14 -10.36
C ALA A 14 20.65 18.21 -9.25
N THR A 15 21.28 18.28 -8.08
CA THR A 15 20.86 17.55 -6.87
C THR A 15 19.98 18.44 -5.99
N ARG A 16 19.13 17.83 -5.16
CA ARG A 16 18.31 18.56 -4.19
C ARG A 16 19.14 19.46 -3.26
N GLY A 17 20.32 19.00 -2.86
CA GLY A 17 21.24 19.80 -2.04
C GLY A 17 21.76 21.05 -2.76
N GLY A 18 22.10 20.93 -4.04
CA GLY A 18 22.49 22.08 -4.86
C GLY A 18 21.36 23.09 -5.04
N ALA A 19 20.14 22.61 -5.33
CA ALA A 19 18.97 23.46 -5.47
C ALA A 19 18.60 24.17 -4.15
N GLN A 20 18.73 23.48 -3.01
CA GLN A 20 18.53 24.08 -1.69
C GLN A 20 19.56 25.19 -1.42
N ALA A 21 20.85 24.93 -1.70
CA ALA A 21 21.91 25.90 -1.48
C ALA A 21 21.73 27.17 -2.33
N GLU A 22 21.29 27.02 -3.57
CA GLU A 22 20.98 28.13 -4.48
C GLU A 22 19.74 28.92 -4.01
N ALA A 23 18.68 28.22 -3.62
CA ALA A 23 17.48 28.85 -3.07
C ALA A 23 17.78 29.62 -1.76
N ASP A 24 18.63 29.05 -0.89
CA ASP A 24 19.09 29.72 0.33
C ASP A 24 19.93 30.96 0.02
N ALA A 25 20.78 30.90 -1.00
CA ALA A 25 21.58 32.06 -1.44
C ALA A 25 20.68 33.19 -1.98
N ALA A 26 19.71 32.85 -2.83
CA ALA A 26 18.73 33.81 -3.35
C ALA A 26 17.87 34.43 -2.25
N MET A 27 17.44 33.62 -1.26
CA MET A 27 16.65 34.13 -0.14
C MET A 27 17.47 35.03 0.80
N ARG A 28 18.76 34.72 1.02
CA ARG A 28 19.68 35.59 1.76
C ARG A 28 19.88 36.94 1.05
N ASP A 29 20.00 36.94 -0.27
CA ASP A 29 20.10 38.17 -1.05
C ASP A 29 18.80 38.99 -0.97
N LEU A 30 17.65 38.34 -1.10
CA LEU A 30 16.34 38.97 -0.97
C LEU A 30 16.09 39.55 0.42
N ALA A 31 16.57 38.89 1.47
CA ALA A 31 16.51 39.38 2.85
C ALA A 31 17.39 40.62 3.08
N ARG A 32 18.51 40.75 2.36
CA ARG A 32 19.36 41.95 2.40
C ARG A 32 18.74 43.13 1.65
N THR A 33 18.16 42.86 0.47
CA THR A 33 17.55 43.90 -0.38
C THR A 33 16.19 44.37 0.16
N TYR A 34 15.42 43.48 0.79
CA TYR A 34 14.08 43.79 1.33
C TYR A 34 13.89 43.28 2.77
N PRO A 35 14.61 43.87 3.74
CA PRO A 35 14.62 43.39 5.13
C PRO A 35 13.25 43.52 5.83
N GLN A 36 12.43 44.49 5.44
CA GLN A 36 11.11 44.73 6.07
C GLN A 36 10.09 43.63 5.80
N THR A 37 10.25 42.86 4.71
CA THR A 37 9.27 41.84 4.29
C THR A 37 9.85 40.42 4.34
N ASN A 38 11.16 40.27 4.15
CA ASN A 38 11.79 38.97 3.87
C ASN A 38 12.81 38.49 4.91
N ALA A 39 13.02 39.20 6.02
CA ALA A 39 14.02 38.84 7.04
C ALA A 39 13.76 37.48 7.74
N SER A 40 12.52 37.00 7.79
CA SER A 40 12.14 35.73 8.43
C SER A 40 11.71 34.63 7.46
N LEU A 41 11.80 34.89 6.14
CA LEU A 41 11.43 33.93 5.10
C LEU A 41 12.59 32.98 4.83
N GLN A 42 12.31 31.67 4.89
CA GLN A 42 13.25 30.61 4.56
C GLN A 42 12.73 29.83 3.35
N ALA A 43 13.64 29.40 2.48
CA ALA A 43 13.33 28.52 1.36
C ALA A 43 13.50 27.06 1.80
N ASP A 44 12.55 26.20 1.44
CA ASP A 44 12.66 24.76 1.66
C ASP A 44 12.29 24.04 0.36
N VAL A 45 13.25 23.32 -0.21
CA VAL A 45 13.11 22.61 -1.48
C VAL A 45 12.63 21.19 -1.18
N LEU A 46 11.30 21.05 -1.20
CA LEU A 46 10.65 19.78 -0.94
C LEU A 46 10.31 19.06 -2.26
N PRO A 47 10.43 17.72 -2.31
CA PRO A 47 9.95 16.97 -3.45
C PRO A 47 8.43 17.14 -3.56
N PHE A 48 7.92 17.13 -4.79
CA PHE A 48 6.48 17.32 -5.06
C PHE A 48 5.58 16.38 -4.25
N THR A 49 6.06 15.17 -3.95
CA THR A 49 5.34 14.18 -3.13
C THR A 49 5.22 14.54 -1.65
N ARG A 50 6.01 15.48 -1.13
CA ARG A 50 6.00 15.93 0.28
C ARG A 50 5.56 17.38 0.45
N ALA A 51 4.90 17.98 -0.55
CA ALA A 51 4.42 19.35 -0.46
C ALA A 51 3.52 19.55 0.79
N PRO A 52 3.87 20.45 1.74
CA PRO A 52 3.19 20.56 3.04
C PRO A 52 1.71 20.96 2.94
N ARG A 53 1.38 21.72 1.89
CA ARG A 53 0.05 22.27 1.59
C ARG A 53 -0.63 21.62 0.38
N GLY A 54 -0.02 20.60 -0.22
CA GLY A 54 -0.59 19.92 -1.37
C GLY A 54 -1.66 18.88 -0.97
N PRO A 55 -2.66 18.61 -1.82
CA PRO A 55 -3.62 17.53 -1.60
C PRO A 55 -2.93 16.16 -1.47
N GLN A 56 -1.69 16.00 -1.96
CA GLN A 56 -0.93 14.75 -1.83
C GLN A 56 -0.81 14.22 -0.40
N ARG A 57 -0.66 15.07 0.62
CA ARG A 57 -0.54 14.57 2.01
C ARG A 57 -1.81 13.89 2.49
N LEU A 58 -2.98 14.45 2.14
CA LEU A 58 -4.27 13.82 2.45
C LEU A 58 -4.43 12.54 1.63
N LEU A 59 -4.16 12.57 0.32
CA LEU A 59 -4.27 11.38 -0.52
C LEU A 59 -3.35 10.25 -0.05
N ALA A 60 -2.11 10.55 0.37
CA ALA A 60 -1.17 9.56 0.87
C ALA A 60 -1.66 8.91 2.18
N ALA A 61 -2.21 9.71 3.10
CA ALA A 61 -2.79 9.18 4.33
C ALA A 61 -4.03 8.31 4.05
N SER A 62 -4.90 8.74 3.15
CA SER A 62 -6.07 7.96 2.72
C SER A 62 -5.67 6.66 2.03
N LEU A 63 -4.66 6.67 1.15
CA LEU A 63 -4.13 5.46 0.50
C LEU A 63 -3.56 4.48 1.52
N ALA A 64 -2.75 4.97 2.48
CA ALA A 64 -2.18 4.13 3.51
C ALA A 64 -3.27 3.46 4.36
N PHE A 65 -4.32 4.20 4.70
CA PHE A 65 -5.48 3.66 5.41
C PHE A 65 -6.22 2.60 4.59
N LEU A 66 -6.47 2.87 3.31
CA LEU A 66 -7.12 1.91 2.40
C LEU A 66 -6.29 0.62 2.26
N GLN A 67 -4.96 0.73 2.15
CA GLN A 67 -4.06 -0.42 2.12
C GLN A 67 -4.13 -1.23 3.42
N ALA A 68 -4.13 -0.57 4.58
CA ALA A 68 -4.24 -1.24 5.87
C ALA A 68 -5.55 -2.01 6.00
N LEU A 69 -6.67 -1.39 5.60
CA LEU A 69 -7.99 -2.05 5.56
C LEU A 69 -7.99 -3.27 4.63
N MET A 70 -7.43 -3.11 3.43
CA MET A 70 -7.41 -4.17 2.42
C MET A 70 -6.57 -5.37 2.89
N LEU A 71 -5.43 -5.13 3.55
CA LEU A 71 -4.61 -6.17 4.16
C LEU A 71 -5.34 -6.88 5.31
N LEU A 72 -6.04 -6.13 6.16
CA LEU A 72 -6.82 -6.70 7.25
C LEU A 72 -7.93 -7.62 6.72
N LEU A 73 -8.66 -7.16 5.69
CA LEU A 73 -9.71 -7.95 5.05
C LEU A 73 -9.15 -9.22 4.40
N LEU A 74 -8.00 -9.13 3.74
CA LEU A 74 -7.32 -10.29 3.16
C LEU A 74 -7.00 -11.33 4.23
N VAL A 75 -6.39 -10.91 5.35
CA VAL A 75 -6.07 -11.81 6.47
C VAL A 75 -7.34 -12.41 7.08
N ALA A 76 -8.39 -11.62 7.29
CA ALA A 76 -9.66 -12.11 7.84
C ALA A 76 -10.31 -13.17 6.93
N MET A 77 -10.33 -12.92 5.62
CA MET A 77 -10.87 -13.87 4.64
C MET A 77 -10.03 -15.14 4.57
N CYS A 78 -8.69 -15.03 4.54
CA CYS A 78 -7.81 -16.19 4.59
C CYS A 78 -8.02 -17.00 5.88
N GLY A 79 -8.11 -16.35 7.04
CA GLY A 79 -8.38 -17.03 8.31
C GLY A 79 -9.71 -17.77 8.31
N ASN A 80 -10.77 -17.17 7.77
CA ASN A 80 -12.09 -17.79 7.70
C ASN A 80 -12.10 -19.03 6.79
N THR A 81 -11.45 -18.95 5.62
CA THR A 81 -11.32 -20.10 4.71
C THR A 81 -10.51 -21.23 5.33
N ALA A 82 -9.42 -20.95 6.05
CA ALA A 82 -8.65 -21.95 6.77
C ALA A 82 -9.49 -22.65 7.85
N ASN A 83 -10.29 -21.89 8.61
CA ASN A 83 -11.17 -22.44 9.63
C ASN A 83 -12.25 -23.35 9.03
N LEU A 84 -12.85 -22.97 7.89
CA LEU A 84 -13.80 -23.79 7.16
C LEU A 84 -13.19 -25.11 6.65
N VAL A 85 -11.96 -25.07 6.11
CA VAL A 85 -11.25 -26.28 5.67
C VAL A 85 -10.93 -27.18 6.85
N LEU A 86 -10.50 -26.63 7.98
CA LEU A 86 -10.25 -27.37 9.22
C LEU A 86 -11.54 -28.03 9.76
N ALA A 87 -12.66 -27.32 9.79
CA ALA A 87 -13.94 -27.87 10.22
C ALA A 87 -14.43 -29.01 9.30
N ARG A 88 -14.29 -28.85 7.97
CA ARG A 88 -14.62 -29.90 6.99
C ARG A 88 -13.69 -31.12 7.12
N ALA A 89 -12.41 -30.91 7.39
CA ALA A 89 -11.45 -31.98 7.62
C ALA A 89 -11.78 -32.78 8.90
N SER A 90 -12.15 -32.09 9.98
CA SER A 90 -12.61 -32.70 11.23
C SER A 90 -13.88 -33.52 11.04
N ALA A 91 -14.89 -32.99 10.34
CA ALA A 91 -16.13 -33.72 10.06
C ALA A 91 -15.91 -34.98 9.18
N ARG A 92 -14.93 -34.95 8.26
CA ARG A 92 -14.57 -36.09 7.39
C ARG A 92 -13.48 -37.00 7.98
N GLN A 93 -13.02 -36.72 9.21
CA GLN A 93 -11.91 -37.43 9.83
C GLN A 93 -12.20 -38.93 10.04
N ARG A 94 -13.47 -39.29 10.32
CA ARG A 94 -13.91 -40.70 10.42
C ARG A 94 -13.89 -41.43 9.07
N GLU A 95 -14.28 -40.78 7.98
CA GLU A 95 -14.17 -41.39 6.64
C GLU A 95 -12.72 -41.53 6.21
N MET A 96 -11.86 -40.55 6.55
CA MET A 96 -10.44 -40.61 6.24
C MET A 96 -9.72 -41.71 7.01
N SER A 97 -10.04 -41.93 8.29
CA SER A 97 -9.43 -43.02 9.07
C SER A 97 -9.80 -44.40 8.53
N VAL A 98 -11.05 -44.60 8.10
CA VAL A 98 -11.50 -45.85 7.45
C VAL A 98 -10.84 -46.03 6.08
N ARG A 99 -10.75 -44.97 5.26
CA ARG A 99 -10.05 -45.01 3.96
C ARG A 99 -8.56 -45.24 4.09
N LEU A 100 -7.90 -44.67 5.10
CA LEU A 100 -6.49 -44.93 5.43
C LEU A 100 -6.27 -46.38 5.86
N ALA A 101 -7.19 -46.94 6.65
CA ALA A 101 -7.15 -48.35 7.03
C ALA A 101 -7.33 -49.30 5.82
N LEU A 102 -8.05 -48.84 4.78
CA LEU A 102 -8.20 -49.53 3.49
C LEU A 102 -7.09 -49.21 2.47
N GLY A 103 -6.04 -48.45 2.86
CA GLY A 103 -4.90 -48.13 2.00
C GLY A 103 -5.13 -46.98 1.00
N ALA A 104 -6.25 -46.26 1.07
CA ALA A 104 -6.53 -45.15 0.18
C ALA A 104 -5.72 -43.89 0.54
N GLY A 105 -4.99 -43.35 -0.44
CA GLY A 105 -4.03 -42.28 -0.25
C GLY A 105 -4.64 -40.92 0.16
N ARG A 106 -4.23 -40.44 1.34
CA ARG A 106 -4.37 -39.06 1.87
C ARG A 106 -4.19 -37.94 0.81
N TRP A 107 -3.36 -38.19 -0.19
CA TRP A 107 -3.08 -37.27 -1.31
C TRP A 107 -4.27 -37.00 -2.22
N ARG A 108 -5.16 -37.98 -2.45
CA ARG A 108 -6.32 -37.80 -3.34
C ARG A 108 -7.34 -36.83 -2.75
N ILE A 109 -7.44 -36.81 -1.43
CA ILE A 109 -8.37 -35.95 -0.68
C ILE A 109 -7.83 -34.52 -0.60
N ALA A 110 -6.54 -34.37 -0.29
CA ALA A 110 -5.88 -33.06 -0.31
C ALA A 110 -6.01 -32.39 -1.69
N ARG A 111 -5.78 -33.15 -2.77
CA ARG A 111 -5.89 -32.64 -4.14
C ARG A 111 -7.31 -32.18 -4.48
N LEU A 112 -8.34 -32.91 -4.03
CA LEU A 112 -9.73 -32.53 -4.26
C LEU A 112 -10.10 -31.21 -3.56
N LEU A 113 -9.73 -31.07 -2.28
CA LEU A 113 -9.96 -29.84 -1.52
C LEU A 113 -9.20 -28.66 -2.12
N LEU A 114 -7.96 -28.86 -2.58
CA LEU A 114 -7.19 -27.85 -3.31
C LEU A 114 -7.90 -27.43 -4.59
N THR A 115 -8.38 -28.37 -5.41
CA THR A 115 -9.09 -28.03 -6.65
C THR A 115 -10.42 -27.32 -6.39
N GLU A 116 -11.17 -27.71 -5.36
CA GLU A 116 -12.44 -27.09 -4.99
C GLU A 116 -12.24 -25.64 -4.53
N ASN A 117 -11.25 -25.40 -3.67
CA ASN A 117 -10.90 -24.04 -3.24
C ASN A 117 -10.33 -23.19 -4.39
N LEU A 118 -9.54 -23.78 -5.29
CA LEU A 118 -8.99 -23.06 -6.43
C LEU A 118 -10.08 -22.63 -7.42
N LEU A 119 -11.07 -23.50 -7.67
CA LEU A 119 -12.24 -23.16 -8.50
C LEU A 119 -13.07 -22.03 -7.87
N LEU A 120 -13.31 -22.09 -6.56
CA LEU A 120 -14.00 -21.01 -5.83
C LEU A 120 -13.20 -19.70 -5.86
N ALA A 121 -11.88 -19.75 -5.69
CA ALA A 121 -11.01 -18.58 -5.75
C ALA A 121 -10.99 -17.95 -7.14
N ILE A 122 -10.88 -18.76 -8.20
CA ILE A 122 -10.91 -18.28 -9.59
C ILE A 122 -12.29 -17.71 -9.92
N GLY A 123 -13.38 -18.37 -9.52
CA GLY A 123 -14.73 -17.86 -9.72
C GLY A 123 -14.97 -16.52 -9.01
N GLY A 124 -14.53 -16.41 -7.76
CA GLY A 124 -14.57 -15.17 -7.00
C GLY A 124 -13.73 -14.06 -7.63
N ALA A 125 -12.52 -14.38 -8.11
CA ALA A 125 -11.64 -13.43 -8.79
C ALA A 125 -12.22 -12.95 -10.14
N ALA A 126 -12.80 -13.86 -10.93
CA ALA A 126 -13.43 -13.53 -12.21
C ALA A 126 -14.67 -12.66 -12.04
N LEU A 127 -15.53 -12.98 -11.06
CA LEU A 127 -16.66 -12.12 -10.71
C LEU A 127 -16.16 -10.77 -10.20
N GLY A 128 -15.23 -10.75 -9.25
CA GLY A 128 -14.60 -9.53 -8.74
C GLY A 128 -14.08 -8.61 -9.86
N ALA A 129 -13.32 -9.17 -10.81
CA ALA A 129 -12.78 -8.45 -11.95
C ALA A 129 -13.85 -7.97 -12.94
N GLY A 130 -15.01 -8.62 -13.01
CA GLY A 130 -16.14 -8.17 -13.84
C GLY A 130 -16.98 -7.07 -13.21
N ILE A 131 -16.94 -6.91 -11.87
CA ILE A 131 -17.72 -5.89 -11.15
C ILE A 131 -16.86 -4.62 -10.89
N ALA A 132 -15.53 -4.76 -10.81
CA ALA A 132 -14.56 -3.67 -10.62
C ALA A 132 -14.35 -2.84 -11.88
#